data_AF-A0A1W1UZK9-F1
#
_entry.id   AF-A0A1W1UZK9-F1
#
_cell.length_a   1.000
_cell.length_b   1.000
_cell.length_c   1.000
_cell.angle_alpha   90.00
_cell.angle_beta   90.00
_cell.angle_gamma   90.00
#
_symmetry.space_group_name_H-M   'P 1'
#
loop_
_entity.id
_entity.type
_entity.pdbx_description
1 polymer ?
#
loop_
_entity_poly.entity_id
_entity_poly.type
_entity_poly.pdbx_seq_one_letter_code
_entity_poly.pdbx_strand_id
1 'polypeptide(L)'
;MHKITEVTPGEGLTLHLTYADGATIHADVSGLLAGDPGVFAPLADRAFFEGVQLGRRGRIVTWPGELDLDADVFRMEDGDPDKPGEFRTLSSTPPMPADPVSLEVARVLDASGLTQSEAAARAGMQQPNVARLLDPQYHGHSLSTLRRLAEALGYDVEVKLVPRQQDRAS
;
A
#
# COMPACT_ATOMS: atom_id res chain seq x y z
N MET A 1 -7.82 -4.23 4.96
CA MET A 1 -7.12 -5.19 4.10
C MET A 1 -6.24 -4.52 3.08
N HIS A 2 -5.02 -4.28 3.53
CA HIS A 2 -3.89 -3.91 2.71
C HIS A 2 -3.46 -5.09 1.83
N LYS A 3 -2.85 -4.79 0.70
CA LYS A 3 -2.39 -5.78 -0.26
C LYS A 3 -0.87 -5.77 -0.30
N ILE A 4 -0.26 -6.93 -0.08
CA ILE A 4 1.15 -7.20 -0.28
C ILE A 4 1.38 -7.55 -1.75
N THR A 5 2.37 -6.93 -2.36
CA THR A 5 2.84 -7.20 -3.73
C THR A 5 4.09 -8.08 -3.75
N GLU A 6 4.86 -8.09 -2.66
CA GLU A 6 6.06 -8.90 -2.52
C GLU A 6 6.26 -9.31 -1.05
N VAL A 7 6.67 -10.57 -0.84
CA VAL A 7 7.14 -11.06 0.46
C VAL A 7 8.44 -11.83 0.26
N THR A 8 9.44 -11.58 1.08
CA THR A 8 10.71 -12.33 1.08
C THR A 8 11.15 -12.67 2.50
N PRO A 9 11.72 -13.86 2.73
CA PRO A 9 12.28 -14.22 4.02
C PRO A 9 13.60 -13.46 4.27
N GLY A 10 13.77 -12.89 5.46
CA GLY A 10 14.99 -12.24 5.92
C GLY A 10 15.86 -13.16 6.79
N GLU A 11 16.79 -12.57 7.54
CA GLU A 11 17.56 -13.28 8.56
C GLU A 11 16.68 -13.70 9.74
N GLY A 12 16.99 -14.83 10.38
CA GLY A 12 16.18 -15.38 11.47
C GLY A 12 14.75 -15.68 11.01
N LEU A 13 13.75 -15.24 11.79
CA LEU A 13 12.33 -15.32 11.45
C LEU A 13 11.78 -13.94 11.10
N THR A 14 12.47 -13.25 10.20
CA THR A 14 12.06 -11.94 9.69
C THR A 14 11.38 -12.08 8.33
N LEU A 15 10.31 -11.32 8.13
CA LEU A 15 9.65 -11.15 6.83
C LEU A 15 9.87 -9.73 6.32
N HIS A 16 10.24 -9.58 5.06
CA HIS A 16 10.20 -8.30 4.37
C HIS A 16 8.97 -8.28 3.47
N LEU A 17 8.13 -7.27 3.65
CA LEU A 17 6.82 -7.14 3.02
C LEU A 17 6.79 -5.82 2.25
N THR A 18 6.46 -5.88 0.97
CA THR A 18 6.18 -4.70 0.15
C THR A 18 4.68 -4.64 -0.13
N TYR A 19 4.05 -3.52 0.20
CA TYR A 19 2.62 -3.30 -0.03
C TYR A 19 2.37 -2.59 -1.36
N ALA A 20 1.15 -2.74 -1.87
CA ALA A 20 0.70 -2.09 -3.10
C ALA A 20 0.70 -0.56 -3.00
N ASP A 21 0.63 -0.02 -1.78
CA ASP A 21 0.73 1.42 -1.50
C ASP A 21 2.19 1.93 -1.40
N GLY A 22 3.16 1.05 -1.67
CA GLY A 22 4.58 1.35 -1.60
C GLY A 22 5.15 1.28 -0.19
N ALA A 23 4.34 1.02 0.83
CA ALA A 23 4.88 0.82 2.19
C ALA A 23 5.73 -0.45 2.23
N THR A 24 6.81 -0.43 3.00
CA THR A 24 7.63 -1.62 3.24
C THR A 24 7.72 -1.91 4.73
N ILE A 25 7.50 -3.14 5.13
CA ILE A 25 7.57 -3.55 6.54
C ILE A 25 8.54 -4.71 6.69
N HIS A 26 9.48 -4.58 7.62
CA HIS A 26 10.29 -5.69 8.08
C HIS A 26 9.77 -6.09 9.45
N ALA A 27 9.25 -7.31 9.56
CA ALA A 27 8.61 -7.81 10.77
C ALA A 27 9.33 -9.06 11.27
N ASP A 28 9.60 -9.10 12.57
CA ASP A 28 10.04 -10.30 13.28
C ASP A 28 8.80 -11.08 13.73
N VAL A 29 8.75 -12.35 13.35
CA VAL A 29 7.67 -13.29 13.70
C VAL A 29 8.15 -14.44 14.60
N SER A 30 9.34 -14.33 15.18
CA SER A 30 9.88 -15.33 16.11
C SER A 30 9.03 -15.53 17.35
N GLY A 31 8.22 -14.52 17.72
CA GLY A 31 7.23 -14.62 18.79
C GLY A 31 6.18 -15.70 18.55
N LEU A 32 5.90 -16.08 17.29
CA LEU A 32 4.98 -17.18 16.96
C LEU A 32 5.47 -18.55 17.44
N LEU A 33 6.77 -18.68 17.71
CA LEU A 33 7.37 -19.89 18.25
C LEU A 33 7.52 -19.87 19.78
N ALA A 34 7.13 -18.78 20.44
CA ALA A 34 7.21 -18.67 21.88
C ALA A 34 6.13 -19.52 22.56
N GLY A 35 6.49 -20.24 23.62
CA GLY A 35 5.54 -21.07 24.37
C GLY A 35 5.19 -22.37 23.63
N ASP A 36 3.90 -22.57 23.36
CA ASP A 36 3.40 -23.70 22.56
C ASP A 36 3.15 -23.24 21.12
N PRO A 37 4.07 -23.55 20.18
CA PRO A 37 3.99 -23.02 18.83
C PRO A 37 2.82 -23.60 18.02
N GLY A 38 2.22 -24.72 18.44
CA GLY A 38 1.04 -25.31 17.78
C GLY A 38 1.16 -25.38 16.26
N VAL A 39 0.24 -24.72 15.55
CA VAL A 39 0.22 -24.66 14.07
C VAL A 39 1.45 -23.98 13.48
N PHE A 40 2.13 -23.11 14.22
CA PHE A 40 3.33 -22.37 13.80
C PHE A 40 4.63 -23.15 13.96
N ALA A 41 4.62 -24.32 14.62
CA ALA A 41 5.82 -25.14 14.85
C ALA A 41 6.69 -25.39 13.59
N PRO A 42 6.12 -25.59 12.38
CA PRO A 42 6.91 -25.74 11.16
C PRO A 42 7.82 -24.54 10.82
N LEU A 43 7.51 -23.33 11.30
CA LEU A 43 8.35 -22.14 11.05
C LEU A 43 9.75 -22.24 11.67
N ALA A 44 9.96 -23.16 12.64
CA ALA A 44 11.27 -23.42 13.22
C ALA A 44 12.26 -24.03 12.22
N ASP A 45 11.76 -24.71 11.18
CA ASP A 45 12.58 -25.21 10.08
C ASP A 45 12.85 -24.06 9.09
N ARG A 46 14.14 -23.77 8.88
CA ARG A 46 14.57 -22.70 7.97
C ARG A 46 14.12 -22.94 6.53
N ALA A 47 14.18 -24.17 6.03
CA ALA A 47 13.78 -24.49 4.67
C ALA A 47 12.26 -24.32 4.49
N PHE A 48 11.49 -24.65 5.54
CA PHE A 48 10.06 -24.36 5.55
C PHE A 48 9.83 -22.85 5.53
N PHE A 49 10.45 -22.10 6.45
CA PHE A 49 10.29 -20.63 6.54
C PHE A 49 10.65 -19.91 5.24
N GLU A 50 11.73 -20.33 4.56
CA GLU A 50 12.14 -19.76 3.28
C GLU A 50 11.14 -20.03 2.14
N GLY A 51 10.26 -21.02 2.31
CA GLY A 51 9.16 -21.32 1.39
C GLY A 51 7.98 -20.35 1.44
N VAL A 52 8.12 -19.19 2.10
CA VAL A 52 7.09 -18.16 2.19
C VAL A 52 6.63 -17.66 0.82
N GLN A 53 5.32 -17.48 0.65
CA GLN A 53 4.68 -17.07 -0.59
C GLN A 53 3.49 -16.14 -0.32
N LEU A 54 3.03 -15.43 -1.35
CA LEU A 54 1.78 -14.67 -1.29
C LEU A 54 0.58 -15.54 -1.67
N GLY A 55 -0.50 -15.45 -0.90
CA GLY A 55 -1.78 -15.99 -1.30
C GLY A 55 -2.32 -15.31 -2.58
N ARG A 56 -3.31 -15.93 -3.24
CA ARG A 56 -3.84 -15.56 -4.58
C ARG A 56 -4.26 -14.09 -4.77
N ARG A 57 -4.41 -13.31 -3.71
CA ARG A 57 -4.81 -11.89 -3.76
C ARG A 57 -3.81 -10.94 -3.09
N GLY A 58 -2.66 -11.43 -2.62
CA GLY A 58 -1.69 -10.63 -1.84
C GLY A 58 -2.23 -10.20 -0.48
N ARG A 59 -3.20 -10.94 0.05
CA ARG A 59 -3.95 -10.58 1.26
C ARG A 59 -3.52 -11.35 2.49
N ILE A 60 -2.79 -12.43 2.26
CA ILE A 60 -2.24 -13.33 3.26
C ILE A 60 -0.84 -13.71 2.81
N VAL A 61 0.04 -13.90 3.78
CA VAL A 61 1.33 -14.56 3.61
C VAL A 61 1.14 -16.03 3.94
N THR A 62 1.61 -16.92 3.09
CA THR A 62 1.35 -18.36 3.18
C THR A 62 2.63 -19.16 3.12
N TRP A 63 2.63 -20.31 3.77
CA TRP A 63 3.66 -21.34 3.63
C TRP A 63 3.04 -22.62 3.05
N PRO A 64 3.85 -23.58 2.57
CA PRO A 64 3.34 -24.88 2.14
C PRO A 64 2.47 -25.53 3.24
N GLY A 65 1.29 -26.02 2.86
CA GLY A 65 0.31 -26.56 3.80
C GLY A 65 -0.85 -25.59 4.04
N GLU A 66 -1.24 -25.42 5.31
CA GLU A 66 -2.40 -24.62 5.72
C GLU A 66 -2.02 -23.38 6.57
N LEU A 67 -0.72 -23.09 6.72
CA LEU A 67 -0.27 -21.96 7.52
C LEU A 67 -0.34 -20.66 6.72
N ASP A 68 -1.12 -19.71 7.22
CA ASP A 68 -1.25 -18.37 6.68
C ASP A 68 -1.29 -17.27 7.76
N LEU A 69 -0.92 -16.05 7.36
CA LEU A 69 -0.90 -14.86 8.19
C LEU A 69 -1.58 -13.71 7.43
N ASP A 70 -2.44 -12.95 8.09
CA ASP A 70 -3.13 -11.81 7.48
C ASP A 70 -2.17 -10.65 7.19
N ALA A 71 -2.28 -10.02 6.02
CA ALA A 71 -1.46 -8.87 5.66
C ALA A 71 -1.64 -7.66 6.60
N ASP A 72 -2.81 -7.51 7.24
CA ASP A 72 -3.13 -6.37 8.11
C ASP A 72 -2.42 -6.44 9.47
N VAL A 73 -2.09 -7.64 9.97
CA VAL A 73 -1.42 -7.78 11.29
C VAL A 73 -0.05 -7.06 11.32
N PHE A 74 0.64 -7.07 10.18
CA PHE A 74 1.94 -6.43 10.04
C PHE A 74 1.82 -4.90 9.90
N ARG A 75 0.64 -4.37 9.59
CA ARG A 75 0.37 -2.93 9.45
C ARG A 75 0.03 -2.25 10.77
N MET A 76 -0.26 -3.02 11.81
CA MET A 76 -0.57 -2.50 13.14
C MET A 76 0.67 -1.89 13.79
N GLU A 77 0.50 -0.79 14.51
CA GLU A 77 1.59 -0.14 15.23
C GLU A 77 2.00 -0.99 16.45
N ASP A 78 3.30 -1.02 16.76
CA ASP A 78 3.76 -1.69 17.99
C ASP A 78 3.14 -0.98 19.21
N GLY A 79 2.42 -1.72 20.05
CA GLY A 79 1.70 -1.19 21.20
C GLY A 79 0.20 -0.97 20.97
N ASP A 80 -0.31 -1.18 19.76
CA ASP A 80 -1.74 -1.32 19.51
C ASP A 80 -2.28 -2.52 20.34
N PRO A 81 -3.33 -2.33 21.16
CA PRO A 81 -3.89 -3.40 22.00
C PRO A 81 -4.44 -4.59 21.20
N ASP A 82 -4.77 -4.38 19.93
CA ASP A 82 -5.30 -5.42 19.04
C ASP A 82 -4.17 -6.13 18.26
N LYS A 83 -2.92 -5.65 18.34
CA LYS A 83 -1.78 -6.30 17.69
C LYS A 83 -1.35 -7.53 18.49
N PRO A 84 -1.28 -8.73 17.88
CA PRO A 84 -0.76 -9.90 18.57
C PRO A 84 0.72 -9.69 18.91
N GLY A 85 1.08 -9.98 20.17
CA GLY A 85 2.42 -9.71 20.70
C GLY A 85 3.53 -10.56 20.06
N GLU A 86 3.15 -11.56 19.28
CA GLU A 86 4.03 -12.42 18.51
C GLU A 86 4.64 -11.73 17.29
N PHE A 87 4.06 -10.61 16.85
CA PHE A 87 4.52 -9.81 15.70
C PHE A 87 5.18 -8.54 16.18
N ARG A 88 6.44 -8.35 15.79
CA ARG A 88 7.17 -7.12 16.09
C ARG A 88 7.61 -6.43 14.82
N THR A 89 7.31 -5.14 14.69
CA THR A 89 7.80 -4.35 13.56
C THR A 89 9.24 -3.93 13.83
N LEU A 90 10.18 -4.44 13.03
CA LEU A 90 11.61 -4.07 13.14
C LEU A 90 11.88 -2.72 12.46
N SER A 91 11.33 -2.55 11.26
CA SER A 91 11.37 -1.28 10.53
C SER A 91 10.17 -1.15 9.62
N SER A 92 9.73 0.09 9.41
CA SER A 92 8.66 0.40 8.47
C SER A 92 9.06 1.62 7.65
N THR A 93 8.89 1.52 6.34
CA THR A 93 8.83 2.68 5.45
C THR A 93 7.36 2.94 5.20
N PRO A 94 6.86 4.16 5.50
CA PRO A 94 5.47 4.50 5.22
C PRO A 94 5.19 4.39 3.72
N PRO A 95 3.90 4.26 3.32
CA PRO A 95 3.53 4.35 1.92
C PRO A 95 4.04 5.66 1.31
N MET A 96 4.21 5.67 -0.01
CA MET A 96 4.48 6.92 -0.70
C MET A 96 3.43 7.95 -0.26
N PRO A 97 3.85 9.20 0.05
CA PRO A 97 2.89 10.23 0.39
C PRO A 97 1.88 10.34 -0.75
N ALA A 98 0.61 10.49 -0.39
CA ALA A 98 -0.48 10.63 -1.35
C ALA A 98 -0.11 11.66 -2.42
N ASP A 99 -0.29 11.30 -3.69
CA ASP A 99 0.03 12.18 -4.80
C ASP A 99 -0.86 13.43 -4.72
N PRO A 100 -0.26 14.63 -4.58
CA PRO A 100 -1.02 15.85 -4.42
C PRO A 100 -1.86 16.19 -5.66
N VAL A 101 -1.48 15.70 -6.86
CA VAL A 101 -2.27 15.86 -8.08
C VAL A 101 -3.51 14.97 -8.02
N SER A 102 -3.38 13.69 -7.63
CA SER A 102 -4.55 12.81 -7.42
C SER A 102 -5.51 13.39 -6.38
N LEU A 103 -4.99 13.90 -5.26
CA LEU A 103 -5.80 14.54 -4.22
C LEU A 103 -6.53 15.78 -4.76
N GLU A 104 -5.86 16.59 -5.57
CA GLU A 104 -6.47 17.78 -6.18
C GLU A 104 -7.56 17.41 -7.19
N VAL A 105 -7.33 16.39 -8.01
CA VAL A 105 -8.33 15.86 -8.96
C VAL A 105 -9.55 15.32 -8.21
N ALA A 106 -9.35 14.60 -7.10
CA ALA A 106 -10.44 14.11 -6.27
C ALA A 106 -11.25 15.25 -5.65
N ARG A 107 -10.56 16.26 -5.11
CA ARG A 107 -11.19 17.45 -4.54
C ARG A 107 -12.10 18.18 -5.55
N VAL A 108 -11.64 18.39 -6.79
CA VAL A 108 -12.46 19.08 -7.81
C VAL A 108 -13.61 18.20 -8.32
N LEU A 109 -13.42 16.88 -8.40
CA LEU A 109 -14.50 15.96 -8.75
C LEU A 109 -15.61 15.98 -7.69
N ASP A 110 -15.25 15.88 -6.42
CA ASP A 110 -16.21 15.94 -5.30
C ASP A 110 -16.95 17.29 -5.30
N ALA A 111 -16.24 18.40 -5.52
CA ALA A 111 -16.85 19.73 -5.61
C ALA A 111 -17.81 19.89 -6.80
N SER A 112 -17.61 19.14 -7.88
CA SER A 112 -18.50 19.16 -9.05
C SER A 112 -19.84 18.44 -8.85
N GLY A 113 -19.92 17.56 -7.84
CA GLY A 113 -21.08 16.70 -7.58
C GLY A 113 -21.26 15.56 -8.59
N LEU A 114 -20.31 15.34 -9.50
CA LEU A 114 -20.35 14.26 -10.48
C LEU A 114 -19.77 12.96 -9.94
N THR A 115 -20.32 11.85 -10.38
CA THR A 115 -19.69 10.54 -10.23
C THR A 115 -18.48 10.40 -11.15
N GLN A 116 -17.59 9.46 -10.84
CA GLN A 116 -16.43 9.14 -11.69
C GLN A 116 -16.85 8.78 -13.13
N SER A 117 -17.96 8.08 -13.29
CA SER A 117 -18.51 7.69 -14.61
C SER A 117 -19.02 8.89 -15.40
N GLU A 118 -19.70 9.84 -14.74
CA GLU A 118 -20.19 11.05 -15.39
C GLU A 118 -19.05 11.98 -15.79
N ALA A 119 -18.07 12.16 -14.91
CA ALA A 119 -16.86 12.92 -15.24
C ALA A 119 -16.09 12.26 -16.38
N ALA A 120 -15.97 10.93 -16.39
CA ALA A 120 -15.37 10.19 -17.48
C ALA A 120 -16.12 10.41 -18.79
N ALA A 121 -17.46 10.32 -18.78
CA ALA A 121 -18.29 10.55 -19.95
C ALA A 121 -18.11 11.98 -20.51
N ARG A 122 -18.14 13.01 -19.63
CA ARG A 122 -17.91 14.41 -20.03
C ARG A 122 -16.51 14.64 -20.57
N ALA A 123 -15.51 14.02 -19.96
CA ALA A 123 -14.13 14.09 -20.41
C ALA A 123 -13.86 13.21 -21.65
N GLY A 124 -14.82 12.39 -22.11
CA GLY A 124 -14.61 11.39 -23.17
C GLY A 124 -13.56 10.33 -22.82
N MET A 125 -13.42 10.01 -21.54
CA MET A 125 -12.53 8.99 -21.00
C MET A 125 -13.31 7.74 -20.58
N GLN A 126 -12.60 6.63 -20.41
CA GLN A 126 -13.15 5.45 -19.75
C GLN A 126 -13.12 5.67 -18.23
N GLN A 127 -14.15 5.22 -17.51
CA GLN A 127 -14.22 5.36 -16.04
C GLN A 127 -12.98 4.82 -15.31
N PRO A 128 -12.36 3.68 -15.70
CA PRO A 128 -11.13 3.21 -15.07
C PRO A 128 -9.93 4.15 -15.21
N ASN A 129 -9.93 5.04 -16.22
CA ASN A 129 -8.90 6.07 -16.33
C ASN A 129 -9.12 7.18 -15.30
N VAL A 130 -10.37 7.59 -15.08
CA VAL A 130 -10.70 8.58 -14.04
C VAL A 130 -10.46 8.01 -12.66
N ALA A 131 -10.88 6.77 -12.38
CA ALA A 131 -10.61 6.10 -11.11
C ALA A 131 -9.11 6.07 -10.78
N ARG A 132 -8.26 5.82 -11.78
CA ARG A 132 -6.79 5.83 -11.61
C ARG A 132 -6.25 7.22 -11.29
N LEU A 133 -6.81 8.29 -11.87
CA LEU A 133 -6.40 9.66 -11.58
C LEU A 133 -6.80 10.13 -10.18
N LEU A 134 -7.72 9.43 -9.53
CA LEU A 134 -8.19 9.72 -8.17
C LEU A 134 -7.44 8.90 -7.12
N ASP A 135 -6.69 7.88 -7.54
CA ASP A 135 -5.94 7.01 -6.66
C ASP A 135 -4.77 7.79 -6.03
N PRO A 136 -4.73 7.98 -4.70
CA PRO A 136 -3.65 8.68 -4.03
C PRO A 136 -2.27 8.06 -4.25
N GLN A 137 -2.17 6.82 -4.72
CA GLN A 137 -0.90 6.13 -5.00
C GLN A 137 -0.52 6.18 -6.49
N TYR A 138 -1.34 6.81 -7.33
CA TYR A 138 -1.02 6.99 -8.74
C TYR A 138 -0.18 8.24 -8.96
N HIS A 139 0.98 8.09 -9.61
CA HIS A 139 1.90 9.18 -9.92
C HIS A 139 2.05 9.43 -11.44
N GLY A 140 1.33 8.68 -12.27
CA GLY A 140 1.46 8.68 -13.74
C GLY A 140 0.63 9.75 -14.44
N HIS A 141 0.52 10.96 -13.90
CA HIS A 141 -0.34 12.01 -14.45
C HIS A 141 0.29 12.67 -15.69
N SER A 142 -0.41 12.65 -16.82
CA SER A 142 -0.04 13.48 -17.97
C SER A 142 -0.80 14.81 -17.92
N LEU A 143 -0.13 15.92 -18.23
CA LEU A 143 -0.79 17.24 -18.31
C LEU A 143 -1.95 17.24 -19.32
N SER A 144 -1.84 16.46 -20.41
CA SER A 144 -2.91 16.32 -21.40
C SER A 144 -4.17 15.68 -20.80
N THR A 145 -3.99 14.64 -19.97
CA THR A 145 -5.10 13.96 -19.29
C THR A 145 -5.72 14.87 -18.24
N LEU A 146 -4.89 15.54 -17.44
CA LEU A 146 -5.37 16.47 -16.40
C LEU A 146 -6.19 17.60 -16.99
N ARG A 147 -5.70 18.24 -18.06
CA ARG A 147 -6.43 19.32 -18.76
C ARG A 147 -7.78 18.85 -19.27
N ARG A 148 -7.83 17.67 -19.89
CA ARG A 148 -9.07 17.10 -20.44
C ARG A 148 -10.10 16.79 -19.35
N LEU A 149 -9.66 16.29 -18.19
CA LEU A 149 -10.56 16.07 -17.05
C LEU A 149 -10.98 17.41 -16.41
N ALA A 150 -10.06 18.35 -16.21
CA ALA A 150 -10.34 19.66 -15.64
C ALA A 150 -11.37 20.44 -16.48
N GLU A 151 -11.22 20.46 -17.80
CA GLU A 151 -12.18 21.09 -18.72
C GLU A 151 -13.59 20.51 -18.57
N ALA A 152 -13.70 19.19 -18.47
CA ALA A 152 -14.98 18.50 -18.25
C ALA A 152 -15.64 18.83 -16.89
N LEU A 153 -14.82 19.24 -15.91
CA LEU A 153 -15.23 19.66 -14.57
C LEU A 153 -15.40 21.19 -14.45
N GLY A 154 -15.09 21.97 -15.50
CA GLY A 154 -15.17 23.43 -15.49
C GLY A 154 -14.00 24.12 -14.79
N TYR A 155 -12.82 23.50 -14.79
CA TYR A 155 -11.58 24.03 -14.21
C TYR A 155 -10.47 24.18 -15.25
N ASP A 156 -9.54 25.09 -14.97
CA ASP A 156 -8.26 25.19 -15.68
C ASP A 156 -7.12 24.54 -14.87
N VAL A 157 -6.08 24.07 -15.55
CA VAL A 157 -4.88 23.50 -14.91
C VAL A 157 -3.78 24.54 -14.86
N GLU A 158 -3.41 24.95 -13.64
CA GLU A 158 -2.23 25.78 -13.36
C GLU A 158 -1.07 24.90 -12.87
N VAL A 159 0.15 25.14 -13.39
CA VAL A 159 1.37 24.44 -12.94
C VAL A 159 2.28 25.44 -12.25
N LYS A 160 2.54 25.23 -10.96
CA LYS A 160 3.43 26.08 -10.16
C LYS A 160 4.70 25.31 -9.78
N LEU A 161 5.86 25.84 -10.20
CA LEU A 161 7.15 25.36 -9.73
C LEU A 161 7.47 26.01 -8.38
N VAL A 162 7.78 25.19 -7.37
CA VAL A 162 8.21 25.66 -6.04
C VAL A 162 9.67 25.29 -5.81
N PRO A 163 10.45 26.11 -5.09
CA PRO A 163 11.79 25.72 -4.67
C PRO A 163 11.75 24.40 -3.88
N ARG A 164 12.66 23.47 -4.15
CA ARG A 164 12.82 22.30 -3.29
C ARG A 164 13.17 22.79 -1.89
N GLN A 165 12.39 22.40 -0.88
CA GLN A 165 12.89 22.40 0.48
C GLN A 165 14.04 21.39 0.50
N GLN A 166 15.28 21.89 0.55
CA GLN A 166 16.39 21.03 0.93
C GLN A 166 16.11 20.58 2.36
N ASP A 167 16.05 19.26 2.58
CA ASP A 167 16.15 18.71 3.92
C ASP A 167 17.36 19.39 4.58
N ARG A 168 17.10 20.13 5.67
CA ARG A 168 18.15 20.66 6.53
C ARG A 168 18.86 19.46 7.15
N ALA A 169 19.86 18.94 6.45
CA ALA A 169 20.96 18.23 7.06
C ALA A 169 21.94 19.29 7.58
N SER A 170 21.77 19.67 8.84
CA SER A 170 22.83 20.22 9.69
C SER A 170 22.48 19.91 11.14
#